data_AF-A0A951XB37-F1
#
_entry.id   AF-A0A951XB37-F1
#
_cell.length_a   1.000
_cell.length_b   1.000
_cell.length_c   1.000
_cell.angle_alpha   90.00
_cell.angle_beta   90.00
_cell.angle_gamma   90.00
#
_symmetry.space_group_name_H-M   'P 1'
#
loop_
_entity.id
_entity.type
_entity.pdbx_description
1 polymer ?
#
loop_
_entity_poly.entity_id
_entity_poly.type
_entity_poly.pdbx_seq_one_letter_code
_entity_poly.pdbx_strand_id
1 'polypeptide(L)' 'MTRRAIIERTIRAINQLPDEKAKEISDFVDFVMKRHEETQLTEGIQKLTAQSQTFDFLNDEEDLYSEADLKEVYNG' A
#
# COMPACT_ATOMS: atom_id res chain seq x y z
N MET A 1 23.06 9.33 15.09
CA MET A 1 22.33 9.41 16.37
C MET A 1 21.79 8.03 16.72
N THR A 2 21.83 7.62 17.99
CA THR A 2 21.28 6.32 18.41
C THR A 2 19.78 6.43 18.69
N ARG A 3 19.02 5.33 18.52
CA ARG A 3 17.59 5.28 18.84
C ARG A 3 17.30 5.77 20.26
N ARG A 4 18.18 5.41 21.21
CA ARG A 4 18.09 5.84 22.62
C ARG A 4 18.17 7.36 22.77
N ALA A 5 19.12 8.01 22.07
CA ALA A 5 19.27 9.46 22.13
C ALA A 5 18.04 10.21 21.56
N ILE A 6 17.37 9.64 20.56
CA ILE A 6 16.14 10.21 20.01
C ILE A 6 15.01 10.12 21.04
N ILE A 7 14.80 8.94 21.64
CA ILE A 7 13.77 8.72 22.67
C ILE A 7 13.97 9.66 23.86
N GLU A 8 15.19 9.75 24.39
CA GLU A 8 15.51 10.63 25.53
C GLU A 8 15.31 12.12 25.21
N ARG A 9 15.57 12.54 23.97
CA ARG A 9 15.31 13.91 23.53
C ARG A 9 13.80 14.18 23.42
N THR A 10 13.05 13.23 22.86
CA THR A 10 11.59 13.34 22.70
C THR A 10 10.87 13.40 24.05
N ILE A 11 11.22 12.51 25.00
CA ILE A 11 10.65 12.54 26.36
C ILE A 11 10.92 13.88 27.04
N ARG A 12 12.14 14.40 26.94
CA ARG A 12 12.48 15.72 27.51
C ARG A 12 11.65 16.85 26.90
N ALA A 13 11.42 16.82 25.58
CA ALA A 13 10.61 17.82 24.91
C ALA A 13 9.13 17.72 25.32
N ILE A 14 8.56 16.52 25.40
CA ILE A 14 7.16 16.31 25.79
C ILE A 14 6.92 16.78 27.23
N ASN A 15 7.85 16.49 28.16
CA ASN A 15 7.73 16.90 29.56
C ASN A 15 7.78 18.42 29.79
N GLN A 16 8.18 19.20 28.79
CA GLN A 16 8.20 20.67 28.86
C GLN A 16 6.93 21.31 28.29
N LEU A 17 6.03 20.51 27.72
CA LEU A 17 4.80 20.99 27.11
C LEU A 17 3.65 21.03 28.12
N PRO A 18 2.68 21.94 27.94
CA PRO A 18 1.41 21.87 28.65
C PRO A 18 0.66 20.57 28.33
N ASP A 19 -0.15 20.10 29.28
CA ASP A 19 -0.90 18.83 29.17
C ASP A 19 -1.71 18.71 27.88
N GLU A 20 -2.33 19.81 27.43
CA GLU A 20 -3.09 19.83 26.17
C GLU A 20 -2.24 19.47 24.96
N LYS A 21 -1.00 19.97 24.91
CA LYS A 21 -0.05 19.70 23.81
C LYS A 21 0.59 18.33 23.92
N ALA A 22 0.83 17.84 25.14
CA ALA A 22 1.25 16.46 25.36
C ALA A 22 0.18 15.47 24.87
N LYS A 23 -1.11 15.77 25.10
CA LYS A 23 -2.23 14.98 24.60
C LYS A 23 -2.31 14.99 23.07
N GLU A 24 -2.18 16.16 22.43
CA GLU A 24 -2.14 16.28 20.96
C GLU A 24 -1.02 15.42 20.34
N ILE A 25 0.16 15.38 20.98
CA ILE A 25 1.26 14.52 20.55
C ILE A 25 0.92 13.04 20.73
N SER A 26 0.28 12.67 21.84
CA SER A 26 -0.17 11.29 22.07
C SER A 26 -1.12 10.83 20.97
N ASP A 27 -2.14 11.65 20.67
CA ASP A 27 -3.11 11.37 19.61
C ASP A 27 -2.42 11.24 18.23
N PHE A 28 -1.41 12.08 17.99
CA PHE A 28 -0.62 12.02 16.76
C PHE A 28 0.24 10.75 16.67
N VAL A 29 0.83 10.30 17.78
CA VAL A 29 1.60 9.04 17.82
C VAL A 29 0.71 7.86 17.48
N ASP A 30 -0.50 7.80 18.06
CA ASP A 30 -1.48 6.75 17.75
C ASP A 30 -1.87 6.76 16.27
N PHE A 31 -2.09 7.95 15.71
CA PHE A 31 -2.36 8.11 14.28
C PHE A 31 -1.20 7.58 13.41
N VAL A 32 0.05 7.91 13.73
CA VAL A 32 1.22 7.46 12.97
C VAL A 32 1.39 5.95 13.06
N MET A 33 1.18 5.35 14.24
CA MET A 33 1.25 3.90 14.41
C MET A 33 0.20 3.20 13.55
N LYS A 34 -1.06 3.62 13.65
CA LYS A 34 -2.16 3.05 12.85
C LYS A 34 -1.88 3.16 11.35
N ARG A 35 -1.44 4.33 10.88
CA ARG A 35 -1.12 4.55 9.47
C ARG A 35 0.00 3.63 8.99
N HIS A 36 1.01 3.40 9.83
CA HIS A 36 2.12 2.51 9.49
C HIS A 36 1.62 1.06 9.32
N GLU A 37 0.80 0.57 10.26
CA GLU A 37 0.19 -0.76 10.19
C GLU A 37 -0.70 -0.93 8.95
N GLU A 38 -1.56 0.05 8.65
CA GLU A 38 -2.42 0.02 7.46
C GLU A 38 -1.61 0.01 6.16
N THR A 39 -0.49 0.74 6.12
CA THR A 39 0.42 0.76 4.97
C THR A 39 1.05 -0.62 4.78
N GLN A 40 1.58 -1.21 5.85
CA GLN A 40 2.17 -2.56 5.80
C GLN A 40 1.15 -3.64 5.39
N LEU A 41 -0.08 -3.55 5.90
CA LEU A 41 -1.16 -4.45 5.52
C LEU A 41 -1.47 -4.33 4.02
N THR A 42 -1.60 -3.11 3.52
CA THR A 42 -1.89 -2.83 2.11
C THR A 42 -0.79 -3.34 1.20
N GLU A 43 0.47 -3.09 1.54
CA GLU A 43 1.64 -3.63 0.81
C GLU A 43 1.64 -5.16 0.80
N GLY A 44 1.30 -5.79 1.93
CA GLY A 44 1.14 -7.23 2.04
C GLY A 44 0.07 -7.79 1.10
N ILE A 45 -1.12 -7.17 1.09
CA ILE A 45 -2.21 -7.55 0.19
C ILE A 45 -1.79 -7.41 -1.28
N GLN A 46 -1.21 -6.26 -1.66
CA GLN A 46 -0.73 -6.02 -3.01
C GLN A 46 0.27 -7.08 -3.46
N LYS A 47 1.22 -7.44 -2.60
CA LYS A 47 2.20 -8.48 -2.89
C LYS A 47 1.53 -9.84 -3.08
N LEU A 48 0.60 -10.22 -2.21
CA LEU A 48 -0.13 -11.49 -2.34
C LEU A 48 -0.97 -11.54 -3.62
N THR A 49 -1.64 -10.44 -3.98
CA THR A 49 -2.40 -10.35 -5.23
C THR A 49 -1.50 -10.43 -6.45
N ALA A 50 -0.37 -9.70 -6.46
CA ALA A 50 0.58 -9.72 -7.56
C ALA A 50 1.27 -11.08 -7.74
N GLN A 51 1.41 -11.86 -6.67
CA GLN A 51 1.96 -13.22 -6.71
C GLN A 51 0.88 -14.29 -6.91
N SER A 52 -0.39 -13.91 -6.90
CA SER A 52 -1.50 -14.84 -7.06
C SER A 52 -1.76 -15.13 -8.53
N GLN A 53 -1.84 -16.42 -8.86
CA GLN A 53 -2.21 -16.88 -10.20
C GLN A 53 -3.69 -16.70 -10.53
N THR A 54 -4.51 -16.24 -9.57
CA THR A 54 -5.96 -16.05 -9.75
C THR A 54 -6.30 -15.14 -10.93
N PHE A 55 -5.41 -14.21 -11.29
CA PHE A 55 -5.60 -13.24 -12.37
C PHE A 55 -4.67 -13.47 -13.57
N ASP A 56 -3.98 -14.60 -13.64
CA ASP A 56 -3.04 -14.88 -14.73
C ASP A 56 -3.72 -14.87 -16.11
N PHE A 57 -5.01 -15.25 -16.16
CA PHE A 57 -5.83 -15.18 -17.38
C PHE A 57 -5.96 -13.77 -17.98
N LEU A 58 -5.71 -12.70 -17.21
CA LEU A 58 -5.69 -11.32 -17.73
C LEU A 58 -4.44 -11.02 -18.55
N ASN A 59 -3.37 -11.82 -18.42
CA ASN A 59 -2.15 -11.68 -19.20
C ASN A 59 -2.23 -12.42 -20.55
N ASP A 60 -3.22 -13.29 -20.71
CA ASP A 60 -3.47 -13.97 -21.97
C ASP A 60 -4.34 -13.05 -22.84
N GLU A 61 -3.83 -12.63 -24.00
CA GLU A 61 -4.68 -12.01 -25.01
C GLU A 61 -5.60 -13.09 -25.59
N GLU A 62 -6.92 -12.86 -25.58
CA GLU A 62 -7.87 -13.77 -26.23
C GLU A 62 -7.52 -13.89 -27.73
N ASP A 63 -7.55 -15.12 -28.25
CA ASP A 63 -7.43 -15.36 -29.69
C ASP A 63 -8.57 -14.64 -30.41
N LEU A 64 -8.27 -13.46 -30.97
CA LEU A 64 -9.22 -12.66 -31.73
C LEU A 64 -9.50 -13.34 -33.07
N TYR A 65 -10.78 -13.34 -33.47
CA TYR A 65 -11.17 -13.77 -34.80
C TYR A 65 -10.45 -12.91 -35.86
N SER A 66 -9.90 -13.59 -36.85
CA SER A 66 -9.20 -13.04 -38.00
C SER A 66 -10.04 -13.18 -39.28
N GLU A 67 -9.61 -12.55 -40.37
CA GLU A 67 -10.20 -12.78 -41.70
C GLU A 67 -10.14 -14.25 -42.12
N ALA A 68 -9.20 -15.03 -41.57
CA ALA A 68 -9.09 -16.47 -41.83
C ALA A 68 -10.23 -17.29 -41.19
N ASP A 69 -10.94 -16.73 -40.21
CA ASP A 69 -12.10 -17.36 -39.57
C ASP A 69 -13.40 -17.11 -40.34
N LEU A 70 -13.35 -16.29 -41.39
CA LEU A 70 -14.50 -16.00 -42.25
C LEU A 70 -14.82 -17.20 -43.15
N LYS A 71 -16.06 -17.67 -43.11
CA LYS A 71 -16.53 -18.78 -43.97
C LYS A 71 -16.56 -18.42 -45.46
N GLU A 72 -16.71 -17.14 -45.79
CA GLU A 72 -16.76 -16.66 -47.15
C GLU A 72 -16.19 -15.24 -47.21
N VAL A 73 -15.31 -14.98 -48.18
CA VAL A 73 -14.68 -13.67 -48.39
C VAL A 73 -14.96 -13.25 -49.83
N TYR A 74 -15.60 -12.10 -50.00
CA TYR A 74 -15.89 -11.54 -51.33
C TYR A 74 -14.84 -10.49 -51.69
N ASN A 75 -14.00 -10.81 -52.67
CA ASN A 75 -13.08 -9.85 -53.27
C ASN A 75 -13.74 -9.32 -54.55
N GLY A 76 -14.03 -8.01 -54.56
CA GLY A 76 -14.67 -7.32 -55.68
C GLY A 76 -13.83 -7.31 -56.96
#